data_AF-A0A1P8X671-F1
#
_entry.id   AF-A0A1P8X671-F1
#
_cell.length_a   1.000
_cell.length_b   1.000
_cell.length_c   1.000
_cell.angle_alpha   90.00
_cell.angle_beta   90.00
_cell.angle_gamma   90.00
#
_symmetry.space_group_name_H-M   'P 1'
#
loop_
_entity.id
_entity.type
_entity.pdbx_description
1 polymer ?
#
loop_
_entity_poly.entity_id
_entity_poly.type
_entity_poly.pdbx_seq_one_letter_code
_entity_poly.pdbx_strand_id
1 'polypeptide(L)'
;MSVKSLVAATPSGRSRALLIDDAEYSTAVIRQGEPIPWADTTALVGHFGQVRGLLDPDALWVDLRRLQAAHLAARPDLVTAMAARTRTGYPLRTLLCDDDLMSATVDALATVAGTSRRELVLAIPSPAVWLTWAHDIAGNPLDGVDEDRADSASMYLAEWLGRLGSVAVALVLLDAREQAAGTPERLDAYTAIANVASHFGWSLALRHTAGFETAPGDPEIAVLPGEFWTGEAEVPDAEVLVSTIPAAAAPERVLDRLAALA
;
A
#
# COMPACT_ATOMS: atom_id res chain seq x y z
N MET A 1 15.27 1.97 6.12
CA MET A 1 15.14 3.41 6.43
C MET A 1 13.63 3.63 6.60
N SER A 2 13.14 4.81 6.97
CA SER A 2 11.71 5.01 7.29
C SER A 2 11.19 6.30 6.65
N VAL A 3 9.90 6.60 6.77
CA VAL A 3 9.39 7.92 6.35
C VAL A 3 10.15 9.07 7.03
N LYS A 4 10.66 8.87 8.26
CA LYS A 4 11.52 9.85 8.95
C LYS A 4 12.80 10.16 8.17
N SER A 5 13.42 9.17 7.53
CA SER A 5 14.59 9.43 6.68
C SER A 5 14.22 10.09 5.36
N LEU A 6 13.03 9.82 4.81
CA LEU A 6 12.54 10.54 3.62
C LEU A 6 12.33 12.03 3.93
N VAL A 7 11.76 12.35 5.10
CA VAL A 7 11.59 13.74 5.55
C VAL A 7 12.94 14.43 5.80
N ALA A 8 13.91 13.70 6.37
CA ALA A 8 15.25 14.25 6.61
C ALA A 8 16.04 14.51 5.32
N ALA A 9 15.84 13.68 4.29
CA ALA A 9 16.49 13.81 2.99
C ALA A 9 15.63 13.18 1.89
N THR A 10 14.82 14.02 1.22
CA THR A 10 13.94 13.59 0.14
C THR A 10 14.76 13.11 -1.06
N PRO A 11 14.56 11.86 -1.54
CA PRO A 11 15.31 11.35 -2.68
C PRO A 11 15.06 12.08 -4.00
N SER A 12 13.95 12.83 -4.11
CA SER A 12 13.62 13.72 -5.22
C SER A 12 14.19 15.13 -5.10
N GLY A 13 14.69 15.52 -3.92
CA GLY A 13 15.18 16.87 -3.62
C GLY A 13 14.08 17.90 -3.30
N ARG A 14 12.81 17.48 -3.22
CA ARG A 14 11.68 18.34 -2.82
C ARG A 14 11.80 18.75 -1.35
N SER A 15 11.21 19.89 -1.00
CA SER A 15 11.15 20.33 0.41
C SER A 15 10.36 19.41 1.34
N ARG A 16 9.47 18.56 0.81
CA ARG A 16 8.61 17.62 1.54
C ARG A 16 8.58 16.28 0.84
N ALA A 17 8.44 15.20 1.60
CA ALA A 17 8.32 13.87 1.02
C ALA A 17 6.97 13.72 0.31
N LEU A 18 7.00 13.30 -0.96
CA LEU A 18 5.83 13.06 -1.79
C LEU A 18 5.69 11.56 -2.10
N LEU A 19 4.60 10.99 -1.61
CA LEU A 19 4.19 9.60 -1.84
C LEU A 19 2.99 9.61 -2.79
N ILE A 20 3.05 8.82 -3.86
CA ILE A 20 2.06 8.87 -4.93
C ILE A 20 1.49 7.48 -5.16
N ASP A 21 0.19 7.33 -4.90
CA ASP A 21 -0.61 6.25 -5.46
C ASP A 21 -0.89 6.59 -6.94
N ASP A 22 -0.03 6.07 -7.82
CA ASP A 22 -0.07 6.37 -9.25
C ASP A 22 -0.91 5.38 -10.05
N ALA A 23 -1.47 4.34 -9.45
CA ALA A 23 -1.85 3.13 -10.19
C ALA A 23 -2.88 3.37 -11.31
N GLU A 24 -3.88 4.23 -11.10
CA GLU A 24 -4.84 4.59 -12.14
C GLU A 24 -4.20 5.45 -13.24
N TYR A 25 -3.41 6.43 -12.85
CA TYR A 25 -2.73 7.34 -13.76
C TYR A 25 -1.65 6.64 -14.60
N SER A 26 -0.81 5.81 -13.98
CA SER A 26 0.22 5.05 -14.70
C SER A 26 -0.39 3.96 -15.58
N THR A 27 -1.54 3.39 -15.21
CA THR A 27 -2.33 2.54 -16.12
C THR A 27 -2.75 3.33 -17.36
N ALA A 28 -3.29 4.54 -17.20
CA ALA A 28 -3.72 5.36 -18.33
C ALA A 28 -2.55 5.84 -19.22
N VAL A 29 -1.48 6.36 -18.61
CA VAL A 29 -0.42 7.09 -19.32
C VAL A 29 0.77 6.20 -19.70
N ILE A 30 1.22 5.33 -18.80
CA ILE A 30 2.40 4.47 -19.03
C ILE A 30 1.98 3.17 -19.71
N ARG A 31 0.87 2.57 -19.24
CA ARG A 31 0.38 1.29 -19.75
C ARG A 31 -0.64 1.42 -20.88
N GLN A 32 -1.09 2.64 -21.20
CA GLN A 32 -2.06 2.91 -22.27
C GLN A 32 -3.36 2.10 -22.10
N GLY A 33 -3.80 1.91 -20.86
CA GLY A 33 -4.99 1.15 -20.49
C GLY A 33 -4.74 -0.32 -20.16
N GLU A 34 -3.57 -0.86 -20.46
CA GLU A 34 -3.21 -2.23 -20.07
C GLU A 34 -2.97 -2.33 -18.55
N PRO A 35 -3.27 -3.47 -17.91
CA PRO A 35 -3.03 -3.62 -16.48
C PRO A 35 -1.54 -3.51 -16.14
N ILE A 36 -1.28 -3.04 -14.91
CA ILE A 36 0.04 -3.12 -14.29
C ILE A 36 0.40 -4.61 -14.14
N PRO A 37 1.60 -5.05 -14.56
CA PRO A 37 1.97 -6.47 -14.63
C PRO A 37 2.39 -7.01 -13.25
N TRP A 38 1.49 -6.98 -12.27
CA TRP A 38 1.76 -7.32 -10.88
C TRP A 38 2.35 -8.72 -10.66
N ALA A 39 1.99 -9.70 -11.49
CA ALA A 39 2.45 -11.09 -11.38
C ALA A 39 3.72 -11.41 -12.19
N ASP A 40 4.28 -10.44 -12.92
CA ASP A 40 5.55 -10.58 -13.65
C ASP A 40 6.56 -9.59 -13.07
N THR A 41 7.47 -10.08 -12.23
CA THR A 41 8.49 -9.27 -11.56
C THR A 41 9.34 -8.45 -12.54
N THR A 42 9.69 -9.01 -13.70
CA THR A 42 10.54 -8.29 -14.67
C THR A 42 9.78 -7.14 -15.29
N ALA A 43 8.54 -7.39 -15.73
CA ALA A 43 7.68 -6.36 -16.29
C ALA A 43 7.29 -5.30 -15.23
N LEU A 44 7.10 -5.71 -13.98
CA LEU A 44 6.78 -4.84 -12.86
C LEU A 44 7.93 -3.88 -12.54
N VAL A 45 9.18 -4.36 -12.57
CA VAL A 45 10.38 -3.52 -12.41
C VAL A 45 10.48 -2.50 -13.55
N GLY A 46 10.21 -2.92 -14.80
CA GLY A 46 10.16 -2.02 -15.94
C GLY A 46 9.12 -0.92 -15.77
N HIS A 47 7.91 -1.28 -15.30
CA HIS A 47 6.84 -0.34 -15.01
C HIS A 47 7.24 0.67 -13.92
N PHE A 48 7.74 0.23 -12.76
CA PHE A 48 8.17 1.14 -11.70
C PHE A 48 9.40 1.99 -12.11
N GLY A 49 10.22 1.50 -13.03
CA GLY A 49 11.27 2.30 -13.68
C GLY A 49 10.69 3.48 -14.46
N GLN A 50 9.60 3.27 -15.21
CA GLN A 50 8.89 4.32 -15.95
C GLN A 50 8.17 5.28 -15.01
N VAL A 51 7.50 4.78 -13.96
CA VAL A 51 6.87 5.60 -12.92
C VAL A 51 7.88 6.54 -12.28
N ARG A 52 9.06 6.03 -11.88
CA ARG A 52 10.13 6.87 -11.33
C ARG A 52 10.63 7.91 -12.33
N GLY A 53 10.80 7.53 -13.60
CA GLY A 53 11.22 8.46 -14.64
C GLY A 53 10.23 9.58 -14.91
N LEU A 54 8.93 9.34 -14.70
CA LEU A 54 7.87 10.31 -14.97
C LEU A 54 7.51 11.17 -13.74
N LEU A 55 7.37 10.57 -12.57
CA LEU A 55 6.81 11.21 -11.37
C LEU A 55 7.88 11.49 -10.29
N ASP A 56 8.97 10.72 -10.32
CA ASP A 56 10.04 10.69 -9.32
C ASP A 56 9.54 10.79 -7.86
N PRO A 57 8.70 9.85 -7.39
CA PRO A 57 8.23 9.86 -6.01
C PRO A 57 9.38 9.54 -5.05
N ASP A 58 9.26 10.01 -3.80
CA ASP A 58 10.29 9.81 -2.77
C ASP A 58 10.37 8.36 -2.27
N ALA A 59 9.26 7.62 -2.38
CA ALA A 59 9.19 6.17 -2.25
C ALA A 59 8.19 5.59 -3.26
N LEU A 60 8.39 4.34 -3.66
CA LEU A 60 7.49 3.68 -4.62
C LEU A 60 6.27 3.08 -3.92
N TRP A 61 5.08 3.41 -4.43
CA TRP A 61 3.83 2.88 -3.93
C TRP A 61 3.56 1.49 -4.49
N VAL A 62 3.46 0.49 -3.63
CA VAL A 62 3.10 -0.87 -4.02
C VAL A 62 1.80 -1.27 -3.32
N ASP A 63 0.75 -1.49 -4.10
CA ASP A 63 -0.53 -2.01 -3.63
C ASP A 63 -0.46 -3.54 -3.54
N LEU A 64 -0.36 -4.03 -2.31
CA LEU A 64 -0.20 -5.45 -1.99
C LEU A 64 -1.48 -6.25 -2.23
N ARG A 65 -2.66 -5.62 -2.15
CA ARG A 65 -3.92 -6.27 -2.51
C ARG A 65 -3.97 -6.54 -4.01
N ARG A 66 -3.59 -5.56 -4.85
CA ARG A 66 -3.51 -5.75 -6.31
C ARG A 66 -2.47 -6.80 -6.70
N LEU A 67 -1.31 -6.79 -6.02
CA LEU A 67 -0.27 -7.79 -6.22
C LEU A 67 -0.81 -9.20 -5.93
N GLN A 68 -1.39 -9.41 -4.74
CA GLN A 68 -1.94 -10.70 -4.35
C GLN A 68 -3.13 -11.11 -5.24
N ALA A 69 -4.00 -10.19 -5.63
CA ALA A 69 -5.12 -10.46 -6.54
C ALA A 69 -4.64 -10.99 -7.90
N ALA A 70 -3.57 -10.41 -8.46
CA ALA A 70 -3.00 -10.88 -9.72
C ALA A 70 -2.43 -12.31 -9.61
N HIS A 71 -1.77 -12.64 -8.49
CA HIS A 71 -1.29 -14.00 -8.24
C HIS A 71 -2.44 -14.99 -8.00
N LEU A 72 -3.49 -14.60 -7.27
CA LEU A 72 -4.67 -15.43 -7.04
C LEU A 72 -5.41 -15.75 -8.33
N ALA A 73 -5.50 -14.79 -9.27
CA ALA A 73 -6.11 -15.02 -10.58
C ALA A 73 -5.42 -16.17 -11.37
N ALA A 74 -4.13 -16.38 -11.13
CA ALA A 74 -3.36 -17.48 -11.73
C ALA A 74 -3.33 -18.77 -10.89
N ARG A 75 -3.89 -18.76 -9.67
CA ARG A 75 -3.82 -19.88 -8.71
C ARG A 75 -5.18 -20.25 -8.10
N PRO A 76 -6.07 -20.88 -8.90
CA PRO A 76 -7.39 -21.31 -8.42
C PRO A 76 -7.33 -22.38 -7.31
N ASP A 77 -6.20 -23.10 -7.21
CA ASP A 77 -5.90 -24.04 -6.14
C ASP A 77 -5.81 -23.34 -4.77
N LEU A 78 -5.13 -22.19 -4.69
CA LEU A 78 -5.07 -21.41 -3.45
C LEU A 78 -6.44 -20.85 -3.08
N VAL A 79 -7.21 -20.35 -4.05
CA VAL A 79 -8.60 -19.89 -3.81
C VAL A 79 -9.46 -21.03 -3.24
N THR A 80 -9.31 -22.24 -3.78
CA THR A 80 -9.99 -23.44 -3.26
C THR A 80 -9.54 -23.76 -1.83
N ALA A 81 -8.25 -23.64 -1.53
CA ALA A 81 -7.71 -23.85 -0.18
C ALA A 81 -8.24 -22.82 0.82
N MET A 82 -8.35 -21.54 0.42
CA MET A 82 -8.96 -20.48 1.24
C MET A 82 -10.42 -20.80 1.58
N ALA A 83 -11.17 -21.37 0.63
CA ALA A 83 -12.57 -21.76 0.80
C ALA A 83 -12.79 -23.05 1.63
N ALA A 84 -11.72 -23.78 1.96
CA ALA A 84 -11.85 -25.10 2.59
C ALA A 84 -12.47 -25.06 4.00
N ARG A 85 -12.49 -23.91 4.69
CA ARG A 85 -13.19 -23.71 5.97
C ARG A 85 -13.80 -22.31 6.06
N THR A 86 -14.93 -22.21 6.73
CA THR A 86 -15.70 -20.97 6.89
C THR A 86 -15.40 -20.18 8.16
N ARG A 87 -14.54 -20.69 9.06
CA ARG A 87 -14.15 -19.95 10.27
C ARG A 87 -13.50 -18.62 9.87
N THR A 88 -13.85 -17.54 10.56
CA THR A 88 -13.52 -16.17 10.17
C THR A 88 -12.04 -15.95 9.84
N GLY A 89 -11.10 -16.36 10.69
CA GLY A 89 -9.67 -16.15 10.40
C GLY A 89 -9.08 -17.02 9.28
N TYR A 90 -9.82 -18.00 8.74
CA TYR A 90 -9.22 -19.04 7.89
C TYR A 90 -8.83 -18.58 6.49
N PRO A 91 -9.72 -17.96 5.70
CA PRO A 91 -9.35 -17.55 4.34
C PRO A 91 -8.12 -16.62 4.34
N LEU A 92 -8.11 -15.62 5.23
CA LEU A 92 -7.00 -14.68 5.37
C LEU A 92 -5.71 -15.38 5.80
N ARG A 93 -5.76 -16.24 6.82
CA ARG A 93 -4.57 -16.96 7.27
C ARG A 93 -4.04 -17.90 6.18
N THR A 94 -4.91 -18.58 5.44
CA THR A 94 -4.49 -19.45 4.33
C THR A 94 -3.79 -18.65 3.23
N LEU A 95 -4.32 -17.47 2.89
CA LEU A 95 -3.68 -16.56 1.93
C LEU A 95 -2.30 -16.09 2.40
N LEU A 96 -2.20 -15.59 3.64
CA LEU A 96 -0.97 -14.98 4.16
C LEU A 96 0.11 -16.02 4.54
N CYS A 97 -0.28 -17.26 4.85
CA CYS A 97 0.66 -18.34 5.15
C CYS A 97 1.10 -19.12 3.90
N ASP A 98 0.63 -18.79 2.70
CA ASP A 98 1.06 -19.47 1.48
C ASP A 98 2.51 -19.11 1.14
N ASP A 99 3.40 -20.11 1.17
CA ASP A 99 4.84 -19.90 1.02
C ASP A 99 5.25 -19.47 -0.38
N ASP A 100 4.59 -19.99 -1.41
CA ASP A 100 4.90 -19.65 -2.80
C ASP A 100 4.50 -18.18 -3.10
N LEU A 101 3.33 -17.75 -2.61
CA LEU A 101 2.89 -16.35 -2.72
C LEU A 101 3.79 -15.42 -1.92
N MET A 102 4.20 -15.85 -0.71
CA MET A 102 5.14 -15.08 0.08
C MET A 102 6.46 -14.91 -0.66
N SER A 103 7.04 -16.00 -1.19
CA SER A 103 8.31 -15.94 -1.91
C SER A 103 8.21 -15.00 -3.12
N ALA A 104 7.15 -15.15 -3.93
CA ALA A 104 6.91 -14.27 -5.07
C ALA A 104 6.76 -12.80 -4.66
N THR A 105 6.08 -12.52 -3.54
CA THR A 105 5.90 -11.17 -3.01
C THR A 105 7.24 -10.58 -2.55
N VAL A 106 8.03 -11.31 -1.75
CA VAL A 106 9.35 -10.85 -1.28
C VAL A 106 10.27 -10.58 -2.47
N ASP A 107 10.32 -11.50 -3.43
CA ASP A 107 11.16 -11.37 -4.63
C ASP A 107 10.78 -10.14 -5.45
N ALA A 108 9.48 -9.92 -5.69
CA ALA A 108 8.99 -8.75 -6.41
C ALA A 108 9.35 -7.44 -5.69
N LEU A 109 9.04 -7.34 -4.40
CA LEU A 109 9.30 -6.13 -3.61
C LEU A 109 10.79 -5.82 -3.50
N ALA A 110 11.61 -6.82 -3.17
CA ALA A 110 13.06 -6.66 -3.05
C ALA A 110 13.69 -6.25 -4.39
N THR A 111 13.25 -6.84 -5.50
CA THR A 111 13.75 -6.50 -6.84
C THR A 111 13.35 -5.08 -7.26
N VAL A 112 12.09 -4.67 -7.00
CA VAL A 112 11.60 -3.31 -7.29
C VAL A 112 12.38 -2.28 -6.47
N ALA A 113 12.52 -2.49 -5.16
CA ALA A 113 13.27 -1.58 -4.28
C ALA A 113 14.75 -1.48 -4.70
N GLY A 114 15.40 -2.63 -4.95
CA GLY A 114 16.81 -2.68 -5.30
C GLY A 114 17.12 -2.03 -6.65
N THR A 115 16.28 -2.26 -7.66
CA THR A 115 16.48 -1.72 -9.02
C THR A 115 16.16 -0.22 -9.07
N SER A 116 15.13 0.21 -8.35
CA SER A 116 14.72 1.62 -8.33
C SER A 116 15.60 2.51 -7.46
N ARG A 117 16.32 1.91 -6.49
CA ARG A 117 17.02 2.62 -5.40
C ARG A 117 16.08 3.57 -4.65
N ARG A 118 14.83 3.15 -4.50
CA ARG A 118 13.80 3.82 -3.70
C ARG A 118 13.29 2.81 -2.67
N GLU A 119 12.96 3.31 -1.50
CA GLU A 119 12.21 2.53 -0.52
C GLU A 119 10.75 2.39 -0.98
N LEU A 120 10.02 1.47 -0.36
CA LEU A 120 8.64 1.17 -0.70
C LEU A 120 7.66 1.72 0.33
N VAL A 121 6.52 2.21 -0.16
CA VAL A 121 5.28 2.30 0.61
C VAL A 121 4.51 1.02 0.34
N LEU A 122 4.30 0.21 1.38
CA LEU A 122 3.43 -0.97 1.30
C LEU A 122 2.01 -0.54 1.63
N ALA A 123 1.21 -0.27 0.59
CA ALA A 123 -0.21 -0.03 0.73
C ALA A 123 -0.92 -1.39 0.84
N ILE A 124 -1.45 -1.65 2.03
CA ILE A 124 -2.19 -2.87 2.36
C ILE A 124 -3.59 -2.51 2.85
N PRO A 125 -4.60 -3.36 2.63
CA PRO A 125 -5.87 -3.19 3.31
C PRO A 125 -5.67 -3.19 4.83
N SER A 126 -6.46 -2.41 5.56
CA SER A 126 -6.53 -2.53 7.02
C SER A 126 -6.99 -3.94 7.43
N PRO A 127 -6.74 -4.40 8.68
CA PRO A 127 -7.10 -5.74 9.13
C PRO A 127 -8.55 -6.16 8.83
N ALA A 128 -9.53 -5.29 9.06
CA ALA A 128 -10.93 -5.61 8.78
C ALA A 128 -11.23 -5.69 7.28
N VAL A 129 -10.65 -4.78 6.47
CA VAL A 129 -10.82 -4.79 5.02
C VAL A 129 -10.15 -6.02 4.40
N TRP A 130 -8.96 -6.39 4.85
CA TRP A 130 -8.25 -7.57 4.34
C TRP A 130 -8.99 -8.86 4.67
N LEU A 131 -9.51 -8.96 5.90
CA LEU A 131 -10.31 -10.10 6.34
C LEU A 131 -11.58 -10.25 5.48
N THR A 132 -12.29 -9.14 5.25
CA THR A 132 -13.47 -9.11 4.39
C THR A 132 -13.13 -9.55 2.96
N TRP A 133 -12.08 -8.96 2.37
CA TRP A 133 -11.63 -9.30 1.02
C TRP A 133 -11.24 -10.77 0.85
N ALA A 134 -10.56 -11.37 1.84
CA ALA A 134 -10.20 -12.77 1.80
C ALA A 134 -11.42 -13.70 1.82
N HIS A 135 -12.47 -13.32 2.55
CA HIS A 135 -13.75 -14.02 2.58
C HIS A 135 -14.53 -13.89 1.26
N ASP A 136 -14.52 -12.71 0.66
CA ASP A 136 -15.13 -12.49 -0.66
C ASP A 136 -14.49 -13.37 -1.72
N ILE A 137 -13.15 -13.47 -1.75
CA ILE A 137 -12.42 -14.36 -2.65
C ILE A 137 -12.77 -15.83 -2.41
N ALA A 138 -12.86 -16.23 -1.14
CA ALA A 138 -13.18 -17.60 -0.76
C ALA A 138 -14.66 -17.98 -0.98
N GLY A 139 -15.50 -17.05 -1.46
CA GLY A 139 -16.91 -17.29 -1.74
C GLY A 139 -17.78 -17.44 -0.48
N ASN A 140 -17.31 -16.90 0.65
CA ASN A 140 -18.02 -16.96 1.94
C ASN A 140 -18.03 -15.58 2.61
N PRO A 141 -18.65 -14.56 1.98
CA PRO A 141 -18.61 -13.16 2.41
C PRO A 141 -19.07 -13.00 3.86
N LEU A 142 -18.48 -12.01 4.55
CA LEU A 142 -18.87 -11.65 5.91
C LEU A 142 -19.91 -10.54 5.90
N ASP A 143 -20.88 -10.60 6.81
CA ASP A 143 -21.84 -9.51 7.04
C ASP A 143 -21.19 -8.28 7.70
N GLY A 144 -19.98 -8.44 8.24
CA GLY A 144 -19.20 -7.39 8.90
C GLY A 144 -18.05 -7.95 9.74
N VAL A 145 -17.14 -7.06 10.10
CA VAL A 145 -15.99 -7.35 10.96
C VAL A 145 -16.04 -6.41 12.16
N ASP A 146 -16.13 -6.98 13.36
CA ASP A 146 -16.04 -6.25 14.63
C ASP A 146 -14.58 -6.06 15.05
N GLU A 147 -14.37 -5.27 16.11
CA GLU A 147 -13.05 -4.94 16.63
C GLU A 147 -12.24 -6.19 17.02
N ASP A 148 -12.86 -7.17 17.69
CA ASP A 148 -12.20 -8.41 18.12
C ASP A 148 -11.68 -9.24 16.92
N ARG A 149 -12.47 -9.31 15.84
CA ARG A 149 -12.06 -9.98 14.60
C ARG A 149 -11.00 -9.20 13.85
N ALA A 150 -11.06 -7.87 13.84
CA ALA A 150 -10.04 -7.02 13.24
C ALA A 150 -8.70 -7.14 14.00
N ASP A 151 -8.73 -7.12 15.34
CA ASP A 151 -7.55 -7.35 16.19
C ASP A 151 -6.96 -8.74 15.95
N SER A 152 -7.81 -9.77 15.91
CA SER A 152 -7.38 -11.14 15.57
C SER A 152 -6.75 -11.23 14.17
N ALA A 153 -7.28 -10.51 13.18
CA ALA A 153 -6.71 -10.44 11.83
C ALA A 153 -5.36 -9.71 11.84
N SER A 154 -5.20 -8.67 12.67
CA SER A 154 -3.97 -7.91 12.81
C SER A 154 -2.78 -8.80 13.20
N MET A 155 -3.01 -9.85 13.98
CA MET A 155 -1.98 -10.84 14.33
C MET A 155 -1.45 -11.59 13.10
N TYR A 156 -2.33 -11.98 12.17
CA TYR A 156 -1.91 -12.65 10.93
C TYR A 156 -1.15 -11.70 10.01
N LEU A 157 -1.60 -10.44 9.92
CA LEU A 157 -0.91 -9.40 9.16
C LEU A 157 0.47 -9.10 9.76
N ALA A 158 0.59 -9.02 11.09
CA ALA A 158 1.86 -8.80 11.77
C ALA A 158 2.86 -9.95 11.50
N GLU A 159 2.41 -11.20 11.60
CA GLU A 159 3.23 -12.37 11.26
C GLU A 159 3.70 -12.32 9.80
N TRP A 160 2.80 -11.99 8.87
CA TRP A 160 3.11 -11.87 7.45
C TRP A 160 4.07 -10.71 7.15
N LEU A 161 3.84 -9.53 7.72
CA LEU A 161 4.74 -8.37 7.64
C LEU A 161 6.13 -8.72 8.19
N GLY A 162 6.20 -9.55 9.24
CA GLY A 162 7.45 -10.05 9.81
C GLY A 162 8.34 -10.76 8.80
N ARG A 163 7.74 -11.38 7.78
CA ARG A 163 8.46 -12.09 6.70
C ARG A 163 9.01 -11.13 5.64
N LEU A 164 8.64 -9.84 5.67
CA LEU A 164 9.15 -8.80 4.76
C LEU A 164 10.38 -8.05 5.32
N GLY A 165 10.95 -8.50 6.43
CA GLY A 165 12.03 -7.80 7.14
C GLY A 165 13.29 -7.47 6.31
N SER A 166 13.52 -8.14 5.19
CA SER A 166 14.63 -7.86 4.26
C SER A 166 14.31 -6.83 3.18
N VAL A 167 13.05 -6.40 3.06
CA VAL A 167 12.59 -5.43 2.05
C VAL A 167 12.83 -4.00 2.57
N ALA A 168 13.30 -3.11 1.69
CA ALA A 168 13.48 -1.70 2.00
C ALA A 168 12.13 -0.96 2.01
N VAL A 169 11.44 -1.01 3.15
CA VAL A 169 10.13 -0.38 3.37
C VAL A 169 10.31 0.92 4.15
N ALA A 170 9.76 2.01 3.63
CA ALA A 170 9.69 3.28 4.35
C ALA A 170 8.43 3.37 5.21
N LEU A 171 7.29 2.95 4.66
CA LEU A 171 5.96 3.06 5.26
C LEU A 171 5.15 1.78 5.04
N VAL A 172 4.56 1.26 6.11
CA VAL A 172 3.39 0.37 6.01
C VAL A 172 2.15 1.23 6.14
N LEU A 173 1.30 1.24 5.12
CA LEU A 173 0.07 2.00 5.10
C LEU A 173 -1.12 1.03 5.13
N LEU A 174 -1.86 1.04 6.24
CA LEU A 174 -3.13 0.34 6.38
C LEU A 174 -4.24 1.21 5.76
N ASP A 175 -5.00 0.69 4.81
CA ASP A 175 -6.08 1.43 4.17
C ASP A 175 -7.46 0.93 4.61
N ALA A 176 -8.16 1.72 5.43
CA ALA A 176 -9.48 1.41 5.97
C ALA A 176 -10.62 2.12 5.21
N ARG A 177 -10.35 2.78 4.07
CA ARG A 177 -11.36 3.54 3.32
C ARG A 177 -12.50 2.67 2.78
N GLU A 178 -12.23 1.39 2.54
CA GLU A 178 -13.22 0.42 2.04
C GLU A 178 -13.95 -0.34 3.17
N GLN A 179 -13.78 0.04 4.43
CA GLN A 179 -14.48 -0.61 5.54
C GLN A 179 -16.00 -0.40 5.40
N ALA A 180 -16.73 -1.48 5.11
CA ALA A 180 -18.14 -1.42 4.76
C ALA A 180 -19.06 -1.17 5.97
N ALA A 181 -18.80 -1.82 7.10
CA ALA A 181 -19.61 -1.75 8.31
C ALA A 181 -18.80 -2.09 9.57
N GLY A 182 -19.17 -1.50 10.70
CA GLY A 182 -18.51 -1.71 12.00
C GLY A 182 -18.02 -0.41 12.64
N THR A 183 -17.34 -0.53 13.78
CA THR A 183 -16.60 0.60 14.36
C THR A 183 -15.42 0.95 13.44
N PRO A 184 -15.18 2.24 13.13
CA PRO A 184 -13.99 2.65 12.41
C PRO A 184 -12.73 2.09 13.08
N GLU A 185 -11.88 1.43 12.30
CA GLU A 185 -10.61 0.91 12.80
C GLU A 185 -9.76 2.05 13.37
N ARG A 186 -8.97 1.76 14.41
CA ARG A 186 -8.07 2.73 15.05
C ARG A 186 -6.65 2.19 15.05
N LEU A 187 -5.67 3.05 14.81
CA LEU A 187 -4.28 2.57 14.70
C LEU A 187 -3.75 2.01 16.02
N ASP A 188 -4.17 2.58 17.15
CA ASP A 188 -3.78 2.13 18.50
C ASP A 188 -4.32 0.75 18.88
N ALA A 189 -5.35 0.25 18.18
CA ALA A 189 -5.85 -1.11 18.32
C ALA A 189 -4.87 -2.16 17.75
N TYR A 190 -3.98 -1.80 16.81
CA TYR A 190 -3.11 -2.75 16.10
C TYR A 190 -1.69 -2.80 16.65
N THR A 191 -1.57 -3.07 17.95
CA THR A 191 -0.27 -3.15 18.64
C THR A 191 0.67 -4.18 18.02
N ALA A 192 0.16 -5.30 17.52
CA ALA A 192 1.00 -6.33 16.87
C ALA A 192 1.68 -5.81 15.60
N ILE A 193 0.94 -5.10 14.75
CA ILE A 193 1.47 -4.47 13.53
C ILE A 193 2.44 -3.35 13.89
N ALA A 194 2.10 -2.51 14.87
CA ALA A 194 2.97 -1.45 15.37
C ALA A 194 4.31 -1.97 15.89
N ASN A 195 4.30 -3.10 16.62
CA ASN A 195 5.52 -3.74 17.12
C ASN A 195 6.41 -4.25 15.98
N VAL A 196 5.82 -4.86 14.94
CA VAL A 196 6.57 -5.34 13.76
C VAL A 196 7.16 -4.17 12.98
N ALA A 197 6.36 -3.15 12.68
CA ALA A 197 6.85 -1.94 12.01
C ALA A 197 8.00 -1.29 12.78
N SER A 198 7.83 -1.10 14.10
CA SER A 198 8.88 -0.57 14.98
C SER A 198 10.14 -1.43 15.00
N HIS A 199 10.01 -2.76 15.06
CA HIS A 199 11.14 -3.70 15.05
C HIS A 199 12.02 -3.55 13.80
N PHE A 200 11.41 -3.37 12.63
CA PHE A 200 12.11 -3.15 11.37
C PHE A 200 12.41 -1.68 11.07
N GLY A 201 11.99 -0.77 11.95
CA GLY A 201 12.15 0.67 11.80
C GLY A 201 11.30 1.27 10.68
N TRP A 202 10.20 0.62 10.29
CA TRP A 202 9.24 1.17 9.32
C TRP A 202 8.32 2.17 10.02
N SER A 203 7.94 3.23 9.30
CA SER A 203 6.82 4.06 9.76
C SER A 203 5.50 3.34 9.50
N LEU A 204 4.48 3.67 10.29
CA LEU A 204 3.16 3.06 10.22
C LEU A 204 2.06 4.12 10.24
N ALA A 205 1.10 3.98 9.32
CA ALA A 205 -0.07 4.83 9.29
C ALA A 205 -1.33 4.02 8.94
N LEU A 206 -2.48 4.53 9.39
CA LEU A 206 -3.81 4.09 9.02
C LEU A 206 -4.52 5.19 8.26
N ARG A 207 -4.98 4.90 7.04
CA ARG A 207 -5.72 5.83 6.19
C ARG A 207 -7.22 5.64 6.36
N HIS A 208 -7.90 6.73 6.63
CA HIS A 208 -9.35 6.86 6.54
C HIS A 208 -9.73 7.78 5.39
N THR A 209 -11.02 7.89 5.09
CA THR A 209 -11.53 8.87 4.11
C THR A 209 -11.22 10.32 4.54
N ALA A 210 -11.18 10.57 5.86
CA ALA A 210 -10.96 11.90 6.42
C ALA A 210 -9.48 12.29 6.57
N GLY A 211 -8.52 11.36 6.46
CA GLY A 211 -7.11 11.64 6.70
C GLY A 211 -6.31 10.41 7.14
N PHE A 212 -5.20 10.66 7.85
CA PHE A 212 -4.31 9.61 8.36
C PHE A 212 -4.21 9.66 9.89
N GLU A 213 -4.13 8.48 10.51
CA GLU A 213 -3.57 8.29 11.85
C GLU A 213 -2.14 7.78 11.67
N THR A 214 -1.16 8.40 12.35
CA THR A 214 0.24 7.98 12.30
C THR A 214 0.68 7.44 13.66
N ALA A 215 1.63 6.50 13.66
CA ALA A 215 2.14 5.96 14.92
C ALA A 215 2.91 7.04 15.70
N PRO A 216 2.94 6.98 17.05
CA PRO A 216 3.63 7.99 17.86
C PRO A 216 5.09 8.20 17.45
N GLY A 217 5.43 9.45 17.14
CA GLY A 217 6.78 9.85 16.72
C GLY A 217 7.10 9.58 15.25
N ASP A 218 6.14 9.11 14.44
CA ASP A 218 6.20 9.20 12.98
C ASP A 218 5.77 10.60 12.47
N PRO A 219 6.25 11.03 11.29
CA PRO A 219 5.92 12.34 10.73
C PRO A 219 4.43 12.49 10.44
N GLU A 220 3.95 13.73 10.42
CA GLU A 220 2.57 14.01 10.01
C GLU A 220 2.40 13.75 8.50
N ILE A 221 1.33 13.03 8.14
CA ILE A 221 0.96 12.71 6.77
C ILE A 221 -0.35 13.40 6.42
N ALA A 222 -0.35 14.20 5.36
CA ALA A 222 -1.56 14.82 4.83
C ALA A 222 -1.92 14.31 3.43
N VAL A 223 -3.21 14.33 3.12
CA VAL A 223 -3.72 14.03 1.78
C VAL A 223 -3.58 15.27 0.90
N LEU A 224 -2.77 15.19 -0.15
CA LEU A 224 -2.81 16.15 -1.25
C LEU A 224 -3.97 15.77 -2.17
N PRO A 225 -5.04 16.58 -2.26
CA PRO A 225 -6.26 16.24 -3.00
C PRO A 225 -5.99 15.99 -4.48
N GLY A 226 -6.77 15.09 -5.10
CA GLY A 226 -6.64 14.75 -6.52
C GLY A 226 -6.86 15.94 -7.45
N GLU A 227 -7.65 16.91 -6.99
CA GLU A 227 -7.92 18.20 -7.63
C GLU A 227 -6.66 19.05 -7.80
N PHE A 228 -5.61 18.84 -7.01
CA PHE A 228 -4.31 19.48 -7.20
C PHE A 228 -3.74 19.18 -8.60
N TRP A 229 -3.92 17.95 -9.10
CA TRP A 229 -3.39 17.50 -10.39
C TRP A 229 -4.18 18.00 -11.59
N THR A 230 -5.49 18.23 -11.43
CA THR A 230 -6.40 18.60 -12.53
C THR A 230 -6.76 20.09 -12.52
N GLY A 231 -6.76 20.73 -11.36
CA GLY A 231 -7.21 22.09 -11.13
C GLY A 231 -6.26 22.85 -10.22
N GLU A 232 -6.78 23.72 -9.38
CA GLU A 232 -6.06 24.40 -8.30
C GLU A 232 -6.59 23.86 -6.97
N ALA A 233 -5.69 23.40 -6.12
CA ALA A 233 -6.00 23.00 -4.75
C ALA A 233 -4.86 23.46 -3.84
N GLU A 234 -5.19 23.75 -2.59
CA GLU A 234 -4.20 24.11 -1.58
C GLU A 234 -3.34 22.90 -1.23
N VAL A 235 -2.03 23.14 -1.07
CA VAL A 235 -1.10 22.12 -0.60
C VAL A 235 -1.14 22.12 0.93
N PRO A 236 -1.53 21.01 1.58
CA PRO A 236 -1.58 20.94 3.03
C PRO A 236 -0.21 21.20 3.67
N ASP A 237 -0.19 21.80 4.85
CA ASP A 237 1.03 22.00 5.63
C ASP A 237 1.36 20.74 6.44
N ALA A 238 2.12 19.81 5.84
CA ALA A 238 2.59 18.58 6.49
C ALA A 238 3.98 18.18 5.98
N GLU A 239 4.68 17.36 6.77
CA GLU A 239 6.02 16.86 6.43
C GLU A 239 6.00 15.87 5.26
N VAL A 240 4.89 15.12 5.13
CA VAL A 240 4.70 14.09 4.12
C VAL A 240 3.36 14.32 3.43
N LEU A 241 3.38 14.32 2.10
CA LEU A 241 2.20 14.42 1.26
C LEU A 241 1.92 13.07 0.62
N VAL A 242 0.71 12.54 0.80
CA VAL A 242 0.22 11.38 0.05
C VAL A 242 -0.83 11.86 -0.94
N SER A 243 -0.73 11.45 -2.20
CA SER A 243 -1.72 11.76 -3.22
C SER A 243 -2.07 10.56 -4.07
N THR A 244 -3.27 10.57 -4.65
CA THR A 244 -3.66 9.69 -5.75
C THR A 244 -3.82 10.55 -6.99
N ILE A 245 -3.09 10.24 -8.07
CA ILE A 245 -3.23 10.99 -9.32
C ILE A 245 -4.42 10.42 -10.11
N PRO A 246 -5.42 11.24 -10.47
CA PRO A 246 -6.54 10.76 -11.29
C PRO A 246 -6.10 10.30 -12.67
N ALA A 247 -6.69 9.22 -13.20
CA ALA A 247 -6.42 8.73 -14.55
C ALA A 247 -6.57 9.79 -15.66
N ALA A 248 -7.47 10.75 -15.46
CA ALA A 248 -7.77 11.82 -16.42
C ALA A 248 -6.83 13.03 -16.33
N ALA A 249 -5.86 13.05 -15.42
CA ALA A 249 -4.91 14.15 -15.31
C ALA A 249 -4.02 14.24 -16.56
N ALA A 250 -3.83 15.44 -17.10
CA ALA A 250 -2.97 15.65 -18.27
C ALA A 250 -1.49 15.55 -17.88
N PRO A 251 -0.64 14.79 -18.59
CA PRO A 251 0.75 14.58 -18.20
C PRO A 251 1.56 15.86 -18.02
N GLU A 252 1.41 16.82 -18.94
CA GLU A 252 2.12 18.10 -18.86
C GLU A 252 1.74 18.86 -17.59
N ARG A 253 0.46 18.83 -17.22
CA ARG A 253 -0.03 19.49 -16.01
C ARG A 253 0.46 18.80 -14.74
N VAL A 254 0.55 17.47 -14.74
CA VAL A 254 1.12 16.71 -13.62
C VAL A 254 2.58 17.10 -13.42
N LEU A 255 3.37 17.19 -14.49
CA LEU A 255 4.77 17.61 -14.42
C LEU A 255 4.92 19.05 -13.91
N ASP A 256 4.10 19.99 -14.39
CA ASP A 256 4.07 21.37 -13.90
C ASP A 256 3.75 21.42 -12.39
N ARG A 257 2.79 20.60 -11.94
CA ARG A 257 2.40 20.49 -10.53
C ARG A 257 3.49 19.87 -9.66
N LEU A 258 4.20 18.86 -10.16
CA LEU A 258 5.36 18.29 -9.48
C LEU A 258 6.49 19.31 -9.31
N ALA A 259 6.72 20.16 -10.33
CA ALA A 259 7.72 21.23 -10.26
C ALA A 259 7.34 22.31 -9.25
N ALA A 260 6.04 22.58 -9.05
CA ALA A 260 5.56 23.51 -8.04
C ALA A 260 5.69 23.01 -6.59
N LEU A 261 5.94 21.70 -6.39
CA LEU A 261 6.20 21.09 -5.08
C LEU A 261 7.69 21.03 -4.72
N ALA A 262 8.58 21.46 -5.63
CA ALA A 262 10.02 21.44 -5.44
C ALA A 262 10.47 22.48 -4.40
#